data_AF-A0A7V5Q292-F1
#
_entry.id   AF-A0A7V5Q292-F1
#
_cell.length_a   1.000
_cell.length_b   1.000
_cell.length_c   1.000
_cell.angle_alpha   90.00
_cell.angle_beta   90.00
_cell.angle_gamma   90.00
#
_symmetry.space_group_name_H-M   'P 1'
#
loop_
_entity.id
_entity.type
_entity.pdbx_description
1 polymer ?
#
loop_
_entity_poly.entity_id
_entity_poly.type
_entity_poly.pdbx_seq_one_letter_code
_entity_poly.pdbx_strand_id
1 'polypeptide(L)'
;MPVTLSTADVLRRLRMTLYNGSTGRPYGPQISLKDFDFDPAADRDGYRFLYRFYSSLQNGAPDGMALAFDSDADGRYEQVQFLSYEGTFTALGGDADGLTSTDIGVAESGSVPAGYSLQLGGTGGRYDAFRWQAAQAATPGALNRGQSFAAGRSAVPEPSSSSLWWLGILAMATVAYRRQCTRCQWRHAIVTAPAAGSGTGVTSSGRVCAASN
;
A
#
# COMPACT_ATOMS: atom_id res chain seq x y z
N MET A 1 19.21 6.19 23.41
CA MET A 1 18.14 5.18 23.60
C MET A 1 17.43 5.00 22.27
N PRO A 2 17.10 3.79 21.82
CA PRO A 2 16.31 3.61 20.60
C PRO A 2 14.89 4.13 20.82
N VAL A 3 14.48 5.15 20.05
CA VAL A 3 13.10 5.63 20.06
C VAL A 3 12.26 4.63 19.28
N THR A 4 11.29 4.00 19.94
CA THR A 4 10.29 3.17 19.26
C THR A 4 9.15 4.06 18.82
N LEU A 5 9.01 4.28 17.51
CA LEU A 5 7.90 5.05 16.95
C LEU A 5 6.57 4.34 17.24
N SER A 6 5.54 5.09 17.62
CA SER A 6 4.20 4.51 17.71
C SER A 6 3.66 4.23 16.30
N THR A 7 2.67 3.35 16.19
CA THR A 7 1.97 3.12 14.91
C THR A 7 1.48 4.45 14.33
N ALA A 8 0.92 5.35 15.14
CA ALA A 8 0.42 6.64 14.67
C ALA A 8 1.52 7.54 14.06
N ASP A 9 2.77 7.41 14.51
CA ASP A 9 3.90 8.22 14.03
C ASP A 9 4.46 7.66 12.72
N VAL A 10 4.57 6.33 12.60
CA VAL A 10 4.88 5.67 11.32
C VAL A 10 3.87 6.08 10.24
N LEU A 11 2.60 6.17 10.61
CA LEU A 11 1.51 6.53 9.69
C LEU A 11 1.48 8.00 9.31
N ARG A 12 1.97 8.90 10.16
CA ARG A 12 2.14 10.33 9.82
C ARG A 12 3.15 10.53 8.70
N ARG A 13 4.22 9.73 8.72
CA ARG A 13 5.34 9.78 7.78
C ARG A 13 5.05 9.18 6.42
N LEU A 14 3.98 8.41 6.27
CA LEU A 14 3.58 7.87 4.97
C LEU A 14 2.52 8.80 4.33
N ARG A 15 2.48 8.90 3.00
CA ARG A 15 1.39 9.61 2.29
C ARG A 15 1.05 8.99 0.94
N MET A 16 -0.16 9.30 0.46
CA MET A 16 -0.70 8.84 -0.81
C MET A 16 -1.00 10.04 -1.70
N THR A 17 -0.51 10.00 -2.93
CA THR A 17 -0.72 11.01 -3.98
C THR A 17 -1.37 10.35 -5.18
N LEU A 18 -2.41 10.99 -5.73
CA LEU A 18 -3.13 10.51 -6.90
C LEU A 18 -2.60 11.19 -8.16
N TYR A 19 -2.61 10.48 -9.28
CA TYR A 19 -1.99 10.92 -10.53
C TYR A 19 -2.91 10.74 -11.73
N ASN A 20 -2.97 11.78 -12.56
CA ASN A 20 -3.60 11.74 -13.87
C ASN A 20 -2.57 11.23 -14.89
N GLY A 21 -2.76 10.06 -15.48
CA GLY A 21 -1.76 9.44 -16.36
C GLY A 21 -1.71 10.06 -17.75
N SER A 22 -2.79 10.69 -18.21
CA SER A 22 -2.79 11.49 -19.46
C SER A 22 -1.91 12.74 -19.40
N THR A 23 -1.67 13.30 -18.21
CA THR A 23 -0.83 14.50 -18.01
C THR A 23 0.44 14.22 -17.20
N GLY A 24 0.56 13.03 -16.61
CA GLY A 24 1.58 12.66 -15.63
C GLY A 24 1.48 13.40 -14.29
N ARG A 25 0.56 14.35 -14.10
CA ARG A 25 0.57 15.26 -12.95
C ARG A 25 -0.22 14.73 -11.75
N PRO A 26 0.19 15.06 -10.52
CA PRO A 26 -0.60 14.76 -9.34
C PRO A 26 -1.89 15.60 -9.30
N TYR A 27 -2.97 15.06 -8.74
CA TYR A 27 -4.22 15.78 -8.52
C TYR A 27 -4.81 15.50 -7.14
N GLY A 28 -5.64 16.44 -6.66
CA GLY A 28 -6.21 16.40 -5.31
C GLY A 28 -5.17 16.63 -4.20
N PRO A 29 -5.57 16.52 -2.92
CA PRO A 29 -4.65 16.64 -1.80
C PRO A 29 -3.78 15.37 -1.68
N GLN A 30 -2.50 15.55 -1.37
CA GLN A 30 -1.66 14.47 -0.86
C GLN A 30 -2.15 14.13 0.55
N ILE A 31 -2.54 12.88 0.80
CA ILE A 31 -3.18 12.53 2.07
C ILE A 31 -2.18 11.78 2.95
N SER A 32 -1.83 12.38 4.10
CA SER A 32 -0.99 11.73 5.11
C SER A 32 -1.71 10.53 5.66
N LEU A 33 -0.99 9.43 5.73
CA LEU A 33 -1.58 8.14 5.99
C LEU A 33 -2.27 8.13 7.35
N LYS A 34 -1.78 8.73 8.44
CA LYS A 34 -2.55 8.88 9.70
C LYS A 34 -4.03 9.32 9.62
N ASP A 35 -4.46 10.02 8.57
CA ASP A 35 -5.84 10.53 8.37
C ASP A 35 -6.81 9.51 7.77
N PHE A 36 -6.51 8.23 7.93
CA PHE A 36 -7.33 7.17 7.39
C PHE A 36 -7.66 6.14 8.50
N ASP A 37 -8.89 5.64 8.60
CA ASP A 37 -9.37 4.84 9.74
C ASP A 37 -9.30 3.31 9.54
N PHE A 38 -9.52 2.46 10.54
CA PHE A 38 -9.31 1.01 10.41
C PHE A 38 -10.36 0.21 11.19
N ASP A 39 -10.36 -1.11 11.03
CA ASP A 39 -11.12 -2.00 11.92
C ASP A 39 -10.13 -2.82 12.75
N PRO A 40 -9.94 -2.50 14.06
CA PRO A 40 -9.05 -3.26 14.93
C PRO A 40 -9.42 -4.74 15.06
N ALA A 41 -10.69 -5.11 14.88
CA ALA A 41 -11.13 -6.51 14.94
C ALA A 41 -10.78 -7.32 13.67
N ALA A 42 -10.35 -6.62 12.60
CA ALA A 42 -9.90 -7.24 11.37
C ALA A 42 -8.37 -7.42 11.32
N ASP A 43 -7.60 -6.78 12.20
CA ASP A 43 -6.15 -6.96 12.32
C ASP A 43 -5.83 -8.46 12.54
N ARG A 44 -4.91 -9.03 11.75
CA ARG A 44 -4.53 -10.45 11.83
C ARG A 44 -3.05 -10.68 11.55
N ASP A 45 -2.45 -11.63 12.25
CA ASP A 45 -1.05 -12.07 12.04
C ASP A 45 0.01 -10.96 12.15
N GLY A 46 -0.33 -9.84 12.83
CA GLY A 46 0.49 -8.63 12.89
C GLY A 46 0.23 -7.60 11.77
N TYR A 47 -0.81 -7.79 10.96
CA TYR A 47 -1.16 -6.96 9.81
C TYR A 47 -2.42 -6.13 10.09
N ARG A 48 -2.34 -4.80 9.92
CA ARG A 48 -3.47 -3.86 10.01
C ARG A 48 -4.13 -3.53 8.68
N PHE A 49 -5.46 -3.29 8.68
CA PHE A 49 -6.29 -3.13 7.48
C PHE A 49 -7.36 -2.01 7.53
N LEU A 50 -7.70 -1.43 6.37
CA LEU A 50 -8.40 -0.14 6.19
C LEU A 50 -9.02 -0.01 4.75
N TYR A 51 -9.44 1.17 4.20
CA TYR A 51 -9.90 1.32 2.75
C TYR A 51 -10.08 2.75 2.11
N ARG A 52 -9.14 3.45 1.40
CA ARG A 52 -9.41 4.87 0.89
C ARG A 52 -10.34 4.93 -0.31
N PHE A 53 -11.61 4.93 0.05
CA PHE A 53 -12.72 5.63 -0.56
C PHE A 53 -12.23 7.06 -0.93
N TYR A 54 -12.40 7.53 -2.18
CA TYR A 54 -12.14 8.93 -2.60
C TYR A 54 -13.39 9.54 -3.26
N SER A 55 -13.77 10.78 -2.94
CA SER A 55 -14.99 11.44 -3.47
C SER A 55 -15.00 11.60 -4.99
N SER A 56 -13.81 11.70 -5.56
CA SER A 56 -13.54 11.57 -6.99
C SER A 56 -12.19 10.87 -7.13
N LEU A 57 -12.19 9.72 -7.83
CA LEU A 57 -10.99 9.26 -8.53
C LEU A 57 -11.22 9.46 -10.02
N GLN A 58 -10.17 9.81 -10.74
CA GLN A 58 -10.20 9.80 -12.19
C GLN A 58 -10.13 8.36 -12.70
N ASN A 59 -10.45 8.17 -13.98
CA ASN A 59 -10.43 6.87 -14.63
C ASN A 59 -9.99 6.99 -16.09
N GLY A 60 -8.82 7.55 -16.28
CA GLY A 60 -8.07 7.48 -17.53
C GLY A 60 -7.36 6.13 -17.68
N ALA A 61 -7.15 5.74 -18.94
CA ALA A 61 -6.24 4.67 -19.32
C ALA A 61 -4.94 5.29 -19.88
N PRO A 62 -3.87 5.46 -19.08
CA PRO A 62 -3.76 5.13 -17.66
C PRO A 62 -4.07 6.30 -16.72
N ASP A 63 -4.32 5.97 -15.45
CA ASP A 63 -4.27 6.84 -14.27
C ASP A 63 -3.57 6.06 -13.15
N GLY A 64 -3.21 6.71 -12.03
CA GLY A 64 -2.37 6.06 -11.03
C GLY A 64 -2.32 6.71 -9.66
N MET A 65 -1.44 6.14 -8.83
CA MET A 65 -1.35 6.38 -7.39
C MET A 65 0.08 6.09 -6.90
N ALA A 66 0.66 7.05 -6.19
CA ALA A 66 1.97 6.91 -5.56
C ALA A 66 1.82 6.91 -4.04
N LEU A 67 2.55 5.98 -3.43
CA LEU A 67 2.76 5.87 -1.99
C LEU A 67 4.19 6.31 -1.70
N ALA A 68 4.37 7.18 -0.72
CA ALA A 68 5.68 7.69 -0.33
C ALA A 68 5.88 7.74 1.19
N PHE A 69 7.14 7.74 1.62
CA PHE A 69 7.58 7.74 3.01
C PHE A 69 8.55 8.90 3.29
N ASP A 70 8.27 9.70 4.31
CA ASP A 70 9.19 10.68 4.87
C ASP A 70 10.26 9.96 5.70
N SER A 71 11.53 10.07 5.30
CA SER A 71 12.65 9.44 5.99
C SER A 71 13.16 10.24 7.20
N ASP A 72 12.48 11.32 7.61
CA ASP A 72 12.77 12.25 8.73
C ASP A 72 14.06 13.09 8.57
N ALA A 73 14.95 12.78 7.63
CA ALA A 73 16.24 13.47 7.51
C ALA A 73 16.12 14.91 7.00
N ASP A 74 15.30 15.13 5.96
CA ASP A 74 15.20 16.42 5.23
C ASP A 74 13.73 16.86 5.00
N GLY A 75 12.74 16.17 5.57
CA GLY A 75 11.31 16.35 5.23
C GLY A 75 10.97 15.98 3.78
N ARG A 76 11.85 15.21 3.11
CA ARG A 76 11.64 14.70 1.76
C ARG A 76 10.94 13.33 1.81
N TYR A 77 9.99 13.16 0.91
CA TYR A 77 9.26 11.91 0.74
C TYR A 77 9.95 11.07 -0.34
N GLU A 78 10.32 9.86 0.01
CA GLU A 78 10.85 8.83 -0.88
C GLU A 78 9.71 7.98 -1.43
N GLN A 79 9.70 7.71 -2.73
CA GLN A 79 8.72 6.81 -3.34
C GLN A 79 8.88 5.39 -2.79
N VAL A 80 7.76 4.78 -2.41
CA VAL A 80 7.67 3.38 -1.94
C VAL A 80 7.02 2.50 -2.99
N GLN A 81 6.00 3.02 -3.66
CA GLN A 81 5.29 2.31 -4.71
C GLN A 81 4.61 3.32 -5.63
N PHE A 82 4.68 3.12 -6.94
CA PHE A 82 3.89 3.85 -7.92
C PHE A 82 3.17 2.85 -8.82
N LEU A 83 1.84 2.83 -8.74
CA LEU A 83 0.99 1.94 -9.53
C LEU A 83 0.12 2.74 -10.48
N SER A 84 -0.14 2.14 -11.64
CA SER A 84 -1.12 2.58 -12.62
C SER A 84 -2.06 1.43 -12.95
N TYR A 85 -3.15 1.76 -13.61
CA TYR A 85 -4.10 0.80 -14.15
C TYR A 85 -4.39 1.15 -15.61
N GLU A 86 -4.68 0.12 -16.40
CA GLU A 86 -4.99 0.25 -17.83
C GLU A 86 -3.83 0.86 -18.65
N GLY A 87 -2.59 0.60 -18.23
CA GLY A 87 -1.36 1.04 -18.89
C GLY A 87 -0.33 1.63 -17.92
N THR A 88 0.73 2.24 -18.46
CA THR A 88 1.80 2.90 -17.70
C THR A 88 2.06 4.32 -18.19
N PHE A 89 2.53 5.18 -17.29
CA PHE A 89 2.93 6.56 -17.57
C PHE A 89 4.06 7.00 -16.63
N THR A 90 4.78 8.05 -17.02
CA THR A 90 5.80 8.70 -16.19
C THR A 90 5.20 9.91 -15.47
N ALA A 91 5.44 10.02 -14.17
CA ALA A 91 4.92 11.12 -13.37
C ALA A 91 5.73 12.41 -13.58
N LEU A 92 5.02 13.54 -13.54
CA LEU A 92 5.54 14.91 -13.67
C LEU A 92 5.15 15.69 -12.40
N GLY A 93 6.08 15.74 -11.46
CA GLY A 93 5.94 16.31 -10.11
C GLY A 93 5.34 15.36 -9.07
N GLY A 94 5.35 15.81 -7.82
CA GLY A 94 4.81 15.06 -6.67
C GLY A 94 5.74 13.95 -6.17
N ASP A 95 5.14 12.95 -5.51
CA ASP A 95 5.84 11.86 -4.82
C ASP A 95 6.55 10.84 -5.74
N ALA A 96 6.19 10.79 -7.02
CA ALA A 96 6.77 9.88 -8.00
C ALA A 96 7.45 10.62 -9.18
N ASP A 97 7.83 11.88 -8.99
CA ASP A 97 8.40 12.71 -10.07
C ASP A 97 9.53 12.03 -10.84
N GLY A 98 9.43 12.00 -12.17
CA GLY A 98 10.38 11.33 -13.06
C GLY A 98 10.34 9.80 -13.08
N LEU A 99 9.52 9.16 -12.25
CA LEU A 99 9.39 7.69 -12.20
C LEU A 99 8.26 7.21 -13.12
N THR A 100 8.44 6.04 -13.74
CA THR A 100 7.39 5.34 -14.50
C THR A 100 6.58 4.43 -13.57
N SER A 101 5.26 4.44 -13.73
CA SER A 101 4.33 3.59 -12.98
C SER A 101 4.41 2.12 -13.37
N THR A 102 4.10 1.24 -12.42
CA THR A 102 3.89 -0.19 -12.68
C THR A 102 2.41 -0.45 -12.91
N ASP A 103 2.03 -0.94 -14.09
CA ASP A 103 0.67 -1.37 -14.37
C ASP A 103 0.32 -2.59 -13.51
N ILE A 104 -0.90 -2.63 -12.99
CA ILE A 104 -1.41 -3.75 -12.20
C ILE A 104 -1.83 -4.95 -13.07
N GLY A 105 -1.97 -4.77 -14.39
CA GLY A 105 -2.28 -5.84 -15.35
C GLY A 105 -3.72 -6.38 -15.29
N VAL A 106 -4.62 -5.70 -14.58
CA VAL A 106 -6.05 -6.02 -14.50
C VAL A 106 -6.88 -4.73 -14.59
N ALA A 107 -8.06 -4.82 -15.19
CA ALA A 107 -8.98 -3.70 -15.40
C ALA A 107 -10.34 -3.97 -14.75
N GLU A 108 -11.05 -2.93 -14.34
CA GLU A 108 -12.44 -3.02 -13.84
C GLU A 108 -13.37 -2.44 -14.92
N SER A 109 -13.90 -3.32 -15.77
CA SER A 109 -14.84 -2.93 -16.82
C SER A 109 -16.13 -2.39 -16.21
N GLY A 110 -16.81 -1.47 -16.92
CA GLY A 110 -18.09 -0.90 -16.45
C GLY A 110 -19.25 -1.90 -16.25
N SER A 111 -19.07 -3.17 -16.61
CA SER A 111 -19.95 -4.30 -16.29
C SER A 111 -19.72 -4.92 -14.90
N VAL A 112 -18.70 -4.49 -14.15
CA VAL A 112 -18.43 -4.99 -12.79
C VAL A 112 -19.48 -4.45 -11.81
N PRO A 113 -20.12 -5.31 -10.98
CA PRO A 113 -21.19 -4.86 -10.08
C PRO A 113 -20.70 -3.88 -9.01
N ALA A 114 -21.54 -2.90 -8.67
CA ALA A 114 -21.29 -1.99 -7.55
C ALA A 114 -20.99 -2.76 -6.26
N GLY A 115 -19.91 -2.37 -5.57
CA GLY A 115 -19.42 -3.05 -4.36
C GLY A 115 -18.36 -4.12 -4.61
N TYR A 116 -17.89 -4.29 -5.84
CA TYR A 116 -16.70 -5.06 -6.19
C TYR A 116 -15.44 -4.16 -6.22
N SER A 117 -14.27 -4.77 -6.35
CA SER A 117 -12.97 -4.09 -6.46
C SER A 117 -11.88 -5.04 -6.96
N LEU A 118 -10.96 -4.56 -7.79
CA LEU A 118 -9.68 -5.25 -8.09
C LEU A 118 -8.86 -5.35 -6.80
N GLN A 119 -8.32 -6.54 -6.54
CA GLN A 119 -7.71 -6.84 -5.26
C GLN A 119 -6.56 -7.84 -5.38
N LEU A 120 -5.58 -7.68 -4.48
CA LEU A 120 -4.48 -8.62 -4.32
C LEU A 120 -4.92 -9.90 -3.63
N GLY A 121 -4.63 -11.06 -4.23
CA GLY A 121 -4.69 -12.38 -3.61
C GLY A 121 -3.31 -13.04 -3.57
N GLY A 122 -3.18 -14.14 -2.81
CA GLY A 122 -1.92 -14.88 -2.61
C GLY A 122 -1.61 -15.14 -1.13
N THR A 123 -0.46 -15.77 -0.87
CA THR A 123 0.01 -16.12 0.48
C THR A 123 1.43 -15.61 0.69
N GLY A 124 1.63 -14.76 1.70
CA GLY A 124 2.97 -14.26 2.04
C GLY A 124 2.97 -13.12 3.05
N GLY A 125 4.08 -12.38 3.16
CA GLY A 125 4.22 -11.22 4.05
C GLY A 125 4.73 -9.94 3.36
N ARG A 126 4.85 -9.97 2.03
CA ARG A 126 5.45 -8.91 1.19
C ARG A 126 4.63 -8.75 -0.10
N TYR A 127 4.78 -7.60 -0.77
CA TYR A 127 3.98 -7.24 -1.95
C TYR A 127 4.10 -8.27 -3.10
N ASP A 128 5.33 -8.72 -3.35
CA ASP A 128 5.75 -9.66 -4.40
C ASP A 128 5.09 -11.05 -4.32
N ALA A 129 4.72 -11.48 -3.11
CA ALA A 129 3.98 -12.71 -2.84
C ALA A 129 2.48 -12.61 -3.19
N PHE A 130 1.98 -11.41 -3.48
CA PHE A 130 0.60 -11.19 -3.91
C PHE A 130 0.54 -10.84 -5.40
N ARG A 131 -0.60 -11.14 -6.01
CA ARG A 131 -0.90 -10.80 -7.41
C ARG A 131 -2.27 -10.16 -7.52
N TRP A 132 -2.38 -9.22 -8.45
CA TRP A 132 -3.63 -8.58 -8.79
C TRP A 132 -4.60 -9.58 -9.39
N GLN A 133 -5.85 -9.51 -8.94
CA GLN A 133 -6.93 -10.38 -9.38
C GLN A 133 -8.07 -9.53 -9.95
N ALA A 134 -8.84 -10.13 -10.85
CA ALA A 134 -10.10 -9.58 -11.35
C ALA A 134 -11.04 -9.21 -10.19
N ALA A 135 -11.97 -8.29 -10.45
CA ALA A 135 -12.79 -7.69 -9.43
C ALA A 135 -13.64 -8.74 -8.67
N GLN A 136 -13.63 -8.68 -7.35
CA GLN A 136 -14.49 -9.47 -6.46
C GLN A 136 -15.12 -8.55 -5.43
N ALA A 137 -16.13 -9.02 -4.69
CA ALA A 137 -16.76 -8.29 -3.60
C ALA A 137 -15.70 -7.63 -2.68
N ALA A 138 -15.80 -6.32 -2.53
CA ALA A 138 -14.80 -5.51 -1.86
C ALA A 138 -14.76 -5.81 -0.35
N THR A 139 -13.56 -5.90 0.23
CA THR A 139 -13.37 -6.15 1.67
C THR A 139 -12.80 -4.94 2.41
N PRO A 140 -13.58 -3.86 2.60
CA PRO A 140 -13.21 -2.84 3.56
C PRO A 140 -13.04 -3.39 4.96
N GLY A 141 -12.17 -2.74 5.73
CA GLY A 141 -11.81 -3.12 7.09
C GLY A 141 -10.84 -4.31 7.10
N ALA A 142 -10.93 -5.20 6.12
CA ALA A 142 -10.45 -6.56 6.25
C ALA A 142 -9.44 -7.02 5.17
N LEU A 143 -9.02 -8.27 5.36
CA LEU A 143 -8.27 -9.12 4.45
C LEU A 143 -8.98 -9.26 3.07
N ASN A 144 -8.21 -9.40 1.99
CA ASN A 144 -8.78 -9.71 0.67
C ASN A 144 -9.30 -11.14 0.58
N ARG A 145 -10.24 -11.39 -0.34
CA ARG A 145 -10.59 -12.76 -0.72
C ARG A 145 -9.40 -13.41 -1.41
N GLY A 146 -9.10 -14.65 -1.03
CA GLY A 146 -7.91 -15.36 -1.54
C GLY A 146 -6.56 -14.79 -1.08
N GLN A 147 -6.54 -13.82 -0.15
CA GLN A 147 -5.31 -13.36 0.50
C GLN A 147 -5.16 -14.07 1.85
N SER A 148 -3.92 -14.44 2.17
CA SER A 148 -3.54 -14.94 3.49
C SER A 148 -2.16 -14.40 3.84
N PHE A 149 -1.98 -14.05 5.10
CA PHE A 149 -0.67 -13.67 5.61
C PHE A 149 -0.04 -14.91 6.24
N ALA A 150 1.11 -15.32 5.71
CA ALA A 150 1.89 -16.34 6.38
C ALA A 150 2.43 -15.70 7.66
N ALA A 151 1.84 -16.05 8.81
CA ALA A 151 2.40 -15.69 10.10
C ALA A 151 3.87 -16.10 10.08
N GLY A 152 4.75 -15.12 10.21
CA GLY A 152 6.18 -15.38 10.22
C GLY A 152 6.47 -16.32 11.36
N ARG A 153 6.78 -17.59 11.05
CA ARG A 153 7.58 -18.40 11.94
C ARG A 153 8.96 -17.76 11.97
N SER A 154 9.08 -16.70 12.77
CA SER A 154 10.28 -16.46 13.57
C SER A 154 10.41 -17.61 14.56
N ALA A 155 10.63 -18.81 14.03
CA ALA A 155 11.45 -19.78 14.69
C ALA A 155 12.82 -19.11 14.77
N VAL A 156 13.02 -18.33 15.82
CA VAL A 156 14.34 -17.99 16.30
C VAL A 156 14.98 -19.35 16.57
N PRO A 157 16.00 -19.80 15.81
CA PRO A 157 16.89 -20.78 16.39
C PRO A 157 17.50 -20.07 17.60
N GLU A 158 17.17 -20.55 18.80
CA GLU A 158 17.83 -20.16 20.05
C GLU A 158 19.33 -20.03 19.75
N PRO A 159 19.92 -18.83 19.79
CA PRO A 159 21.30 -18.68 19.39
C PRO A 159 22.17 -19.33 20.47
N SER A 160 22.61 -20.55 20.17
CA SER A 160 23.69 -21.22 20.90
C SER A 160 24.97 -20.40 20.74
N SER A 161 25.11 -19.40 21.61
CA SER A 161 26.34 -18.71 22.02
C SER A 161 27.39 -18.39 20.93
N SER A 162 27.59 -17.08 20.73
CA SER A 162 28.87 -16.43 20.33
C SER A 162 29.16 -16.18 18.85
N SER A 163 30.00 -15.14 18.63
CA SER A 163 30.81 -14.83 17.44
C SER A 163 30.12 -14.36 16.13
N LEU A 164 29.84 -13.05 16.12
CA LEU A 164 30.13 -12.03 15.09
C LEU A 164 30.76 -12.41 13.72
N TRP A 165 30.44 -11.56 12.74
CA TRP A 165 31.24 -11.03 11.60
C TRP A 165 30.69 -11.28 10.17
N TRP A 166 30.15 -10.21 9.58
CA TRP A 166 30.07 -9.85 8.14
C TRP A 166 29.65 -10.88 7.08
N LEU A 167 28.45 -10.67 6.48
CA LEU A 167 28.26 -10.25 5.07
C LEU A 167 26.75 -10.27 4.70
N GLY A 168 26.32 -9.46 3.71
CA GLY A 168 25.05 -9.73 2.99
C GLY A 168 23.97 -8.62 2.94
N ILE A 169 24.21 -7.60 2.12
CA ILE A 169 23.31 -7.11 1.05
C ILE A 169 21.79 -6.93 1.36
N LEU A 170 21.37 -5.65 1.31
CA LEU A 170 20.24 -5.11 0.53
C LEU A 170 18.89 -5.87 0.50
N ALA A 171 17.88 -5.35 1.18
CA ALA A 171 16.47 -5.42 0.75
C ALA A 171 15.68 -4.25 1.36
N MET A 172 15.01 -3.45 0.52
CA MET A 172 14.34 -2.23 0.99
C MET A 172 13.00 -2.51 1.68
N ALA A 173 12.68 -1.57 2.57
CA ALA A 173 11.34 -1.13 2.93
C ALA A 173 10.51 -0.70 1.68
N THR A 174 9.23 -0.33 1.72
CA THR A 174 8.46 0.25 2.84
C THR A 174 6.94 -0.10 2.75
N VAL A 175 6.18 0.28 3.78
CA VAL A 175 4.73 -0.01 3.96
C VAL A 175 3.87 1.11 3.37
N ALA A 176 2.57 0.97 3.53
CA ALA A 176 1.48 1.58 2.77
C ALA A 176 0.49 2.31 3.76
N TYR A 177 -0.72 2.88 3.43
CA TYR A 177 -1.98 3.10 4.28
C TYR A 177 -3.33 3.71 3.66
N ARG A 178 -4.56 3.51 4.27
CA ARG A 178 -5.99 3.46 3.69
C ARG A 178 -7.27 3.90 4.55
N ARG A 179 -8.44 4.38 3.95
CA ARG A 179 -9.75 5.15 4.30
C ARG A 179 -9.81 6.73 4.29
N GLN A 180 -10.74 7.53 3.74
CA GLN A 180 -12.18 7.40 3.45
C GLN A 180 -12.81 8.48 2.49
N CYS A 181 -14.06 8.29 1.97
CA CYS A 181 -15.05 9.17 1.27
C CYS A 181 -16.38 8.40 0.97
N THR A 182 -17.35 8.95 0.19
CA THR A 182 -18.79 8.56 0.33
C THR A 182 -19.68 8.38 -0.94
N ARG A 183 -19.19 8.47 -2.19
CA ARG A 183 -19.96 8.17 -3.45
C ARG A 183 -19.07 7.61 -4.57
N CYS A 184 -19.26 6.37 -5.04
CA CYS A 184 -18.35 5.63 -5.95
C CYS A 184 -16.88 5.62 -5.47
N GLN A 185 -16.48 4.56 -4.77
CA GLN A 185 -15.44 4.68 -3.76
C GLN A 185 -14.41 3.55 -3.78
N TRP A 186 -13.20 3.91 -4.22
CA TRP A 186 -11.98 3.10 -4.22
C TRP A 186 -11.61 2.60 -2.81
N ARG A 187 -10.70 1.63 -2.66
CA ARG A 187 -10.41 1.08 -1.32
C ARG A 187 -9.01 0.48 -1.22
N HIS A 188 -7.97 1.29 -1.09
CA HIS A 188 -6.58 0.82 -0.94
C HIS A 188 -6.40 -0.38 0.01
N ALA A 189 -5.39 -1.24 -0.22
CA ALA A 189 -4.82 -2.13 0.79
C ALA A 189 -3.32 -2.00 1.02
N ILE A 190 -2.95 -2.30 2.26
CA ILE A 190 -1.80 -1.81 3.00
C ILE A 190 -1.73 -2.66 4.27
N VAL A 191 -0.52 -2.93 4.75
CA VAL A 191 -0.17 -3.51 6.06
C VAL A 191 0.29 -2.41 7.03
N THR A 192 0.35 -2.65 8.34
CA THR A 192 1.43 -2.13 9.21
C THR A 192 1.70 -3.14 10.30
N ALA A 193 2.96 -3.55 10.49
CA ALA A 193 3.36 -4.43 11.57
C ALA A 193 3.94 -3.63 12.75
N PRO A 194 3.33 -3.76 13.93
CA PRO A 194 4.08 -3.59 15.18
C PRO A 194 3.69 -4.65 16.23
N ALA A 195 4.64 -5.51 16.62
CA ALA A 195 4.64 -6.17 17.92
C ALA A 195 6.08 -6.55 18.33
N ALA A 196 6.55 -5.93 19.42
CA ALA A 196 7.73 -6.31 20.22
C ALA A 196 9.03 -6.72 19.49
N GLY A 197 9.94 -5.75 19.32
CA GLY A 197 11.38 -6.01 19.22
C GLY A 197 11.92 -6.34 17.82
N SER A 198 12.78 -5.46 17.31
CA SER A 198 13.54 -5.55 16.05
C SER A 198 12.74 -5.39 14.74
N GLY A 199 13.24 -4.49 13.88
CA GLY A 199 12.82 -4.35 12.47
C GLY A 199 11.46 -3.69 12.24
N THR A 200 11.45 -2.39 11.92
CA THR A 200 10.31 -1.75 11.22
C THR A 200 10.25 -2.26 9.78
N GLY A 201 9.79 -3.51 9.63
CA GLY A 201 9.60 -4.24 8.39
C GLY A 201 8.18 -4.05 7.88
N VAL A 202 8.08 -3.56 6.66
CA VAL A 202 7.06 -2.57 6.39
C VAL A 202 6.93 -2.63 4.86
N THR A 203 5.77 -3.09 4.36
CA THR A 203 5.49 -3.64 3.00
C THR A 203 4.15 -3.17 2.37
N SER A 204 4.11 -2.89 1.06
CA SER A 204 2.93 -2.40 0.35
C SER A 204 1.98 -3.50 -0.17
N SER A 205 0.68 -3.20 -0.37
CA SER A 205 -0.30 -4.17 -0.90
C SER A 205 -1.57 -3.54 -1.52
N GLY A 206 -1.39 -2.67 -2.53
CA GLY A 206 -2.45 -1.82 -3.12
C GLY A 206 -3.78 -2.51 -3.54
N ARG A 207 -4.82 -1.69 -3.74
CA ARG A 207 -6.11 -2.06 -4.38
C ARG A 207 -6.57 -0.93 -5.31
N VAL A 208 -7.17 -1.28 -6.43
CA VAL A 208 -7.57 -0.39 -7.53
C VAL A 208 -9.03 -0.74 -7.89
N CYS A 209 -9.85 0.22 -8.35
CA CYS A 209 -11.24 -0.02 -8.73
C CYS A 209 -11.66 0.87 -9.92
N ALA A 210 -11.21 0.55 -11.15
CA ALA A 210 -11.50 1.40 -12.31
C ALA A 210 -13.01 1.72 -12.43
N ALA A 211 -13.33 2.99 -12.69
CA ALA A 211 -14.70 3.46 -12.75
C ALA A 211 -15.38 3.06 -14.07
N SER A 212 -16.67 2.76 -14.01
CA SER A 212 -17.50 2.63 -15.21
C SER A 212 -17.61 3.98 -15.94
N ASN A 213 -17.38 3.97 -17.25
CA ASN A 213 -17.90 4.99 -18.17
C ASN A 213 -19.44 5.05 -18.11
#